data_AF-A0A0N5A705-F1
#
_entry.id   AF-A0A0N5A705-F1
#
_cell.length_a   1.000
_cell.length_b   1.000
_cell.length_c   1.000
_cell.angle_alpha   90.00
_cell.angle_beta   90.00
_cell.angle_gamma   90.00
#
_symmetry.space_group_name_H-M   'P 1'
#
loop_
_entity.id
_entity.type
_entity.pdbx_description
1 polymer ?
#
loop_
_entity_poly.entity_id
_entity_poly.type
_entity_poly.pdbx_seq_one_letter_code
_entity_poly.pdbx_strand_id
1 'polypeptide(L)'
;MGSRLTAGSNGDHTSIGNDVRDFLNSNKRYGARIKDAYGIDISEGFIITFPECLYSWQTIKDIKAQGIIKIDNEMKIKVIIMKSPFAPETVDICSKTELIQKLEKTILSLESTAVLFEWIILIAISTIMCGLFKNWNIPRILSFVAGIPLTMFTIELVIKLYMDINHYQLRGIENNDVVNLYELYNPRIDFLNMLGICVSILCCTIFVVSMVIATKQRRNEIILNKVNKSN
;
A
#
# COMPACT_ATOMS: atom_id res chain seq x y z
N MET A 1 -7.00 23.09 7.44
CA MET A 1 -6.58 22.42 8.71
C MET A 1 -5.39 21.51 8.36
N GLY A 2 -4.17 21.83 8.78
CA GLY A 2 -2.95 21.11 8.37
C GLY A 2 -2.65 19.86 9.21
N SER A 3 -2.15 18.80 8.57
CA SER A 3 -1.68 17.58 9.23
C SER A 3 -0.30 17.80 9.85
N ARG A 4 -0.04 17.22 11.03
CA ARG A 4 1.26 17.31 11.72
C ARG A 4 1.99 15.98 11.59
N LEU A 5 3.21 16.00 11.06
CA LEU A 5 4.13 14.87 11.11
C LEU A 5 5.26 15.19 12.11
N THR A 6 5.60 14.25 12.99
CA THR A 6 6.73 14.38 13.92
C THR A 6 8.02 13.97 13.21
N ALA A 7 9.01 14.86 13.18
CA ALA A 7 10.32 14.51 12.63
C ALA A 7 11.06 13.58 13.61
N GLY A 8 11.47 12.40 13.13
CA GLY A 8 12.31 11.49 13.91
C GLY A 8 13.66 12.13 14.23
N SER A 9 14.01 12.20 15.50
CA SER A 9 15.34 12.64 15.96
C SER A 9 16.34 11.50 15.78
N ASN A 10 16.99 11.41 14.62
CA ASN A 10 18.31 10.80 14.50
C ASN A 10 19.04 11.36 13.29
N GLY A 11 20.26 11.86 13.52
CA GLY A 11 21.09 12.59 12.58
C GLY A 11 21.83 11.70 11.60
N ASP A 12 21.12 10.96 10.75
CA ASP A 12 21.70 10.30 9.57
C ASP A 12 20.86 10.56 8.31
N HIS A 13 21.56 10.68 7.19
CA HIS A 13 21.20 11.23 5.87
C HIS A 13 19.97 10.67 5.12
N THR A 14 18.80 10.54 5.74
CA THR A 14 17.56 10.20 5.02
C THR A 14 16.39 11.05 5.49
N SER A 15 16.38 12.33 5.09
CA SER A 15 15.16 13.13 5.18
C SER A 15 14.12 12.56 4.21
N ILE A 16 12.88 12.35 4.69
CA ILE A 16 11.74 11.85 3.90
C ILE A 16 11.36 12.84 2.77
N GLY A 17 11.94 14.03 2.77
CA GLY A 17 11.75 15.07 1.78
C GLY A 17 12.98 15.97 1.65
N ASN A 18 12.90 16.93 0.74
CA ASN A 18 13.98 17.85 0.38
C ASN A 18 13.52 19.31 0.54
N ASP A 19 14.46 20.20 0.84
CA ASP A 19 14.21 21.64 0.71
C ASP A 19 14.02 21.96 -0.77
N VAL A 20 12.98 22.75 -1.09
CA VAL A 20 12.63 23.10 -2.47
C VAL A 20 13.81 23.78 -3.17
N ARG A 21 14.48 24.69 -2.47
CA ARG A 21 15.57 25.47 -3.06
C ARG A 21 16.75 24.59 -3.42
N ASP A 22 17.12 23.68 -2.51
CA ASP A 22 18.23 22.76 -2.71
C ASP A 22 17.92 21.77 -3.85
N PHE A 23 16.70 21.21 -3.86
CA PHE A 23 16.25 20.31 -4.93
C PHE A 23 16.29 20.97 -6.31
N LEU A 24 15.80 22.21 -6.43
CA LEU A 24 15.82 22.95 -7.70
C LEU A 24 17.25 23.28 -8.15
N ASN A 25 18.15 23.60 -7.22
CA ASN A 25 19.55 23.89 -7.53
C ASN A 25 20.30 22.65 -8.01
N SER A 26 20.18 21.52 -7.31
CA SER A 26 20.80 20.23 -7.71
C SER A 26 20.32 19.76 -9.09
N ASN A 27 19.05 20.02 -9.42
CA ASN A 27 18.40 19.53 -10.63
C ASN A 27 18.20 20.59 -11.72
N LYS A 28 18.82 21.76 -11.60
CA LYS A 28 18.69 22.86 -12.58
C LYS A 28 19.06 22.44 -13.99
N ARG A 29 20.11 21.62 -14.13
CA ARG A 29 20.58 21.07 -15.42
C ARG A 29 19.58 20.13 -16.11
N TYR A 30 18.62 19.59 -15.34
CA TYR A 30 17.58 18.67 -15.82
C TYR A 30 16.21 19.35 -15.95
N GLY A 31 16.18 20.68 -15.95
CA GLY A 31 14.97 21.46 -16.16
C GLY A 31 13.93 21.31 -15.05
N ALA A 32 14.35 20.95 -13.82
CA ALA A 32 13.45 20.76 -12.70
C ALA A 32 12.66 22.02 -12.36
N ARG A 33 11.34 21.89 -12.17
CA ARG A 33 10.44 22.96 -11.75
C ARG A 33 9.41 22.41 -10.78
N ILE A 34 9.05 23.22 -9.80
CA ILE A 34 7.97 22.90 -8.86
C ILE A 34 6.91 23.98 -9.03
N LYS A 35 5.66 23.54 -9.22
CA LYS A 35 4.52 24.43 -9.41
C LYS A 35 3.41 24.09 -8.45
N ASP A 36 2.62 25.08 -8.06
CA ASP A 36 1.37 24.84 -7.36
C ASP A 36 0.24 24.41 -8.33
N ALA A 37 -0.95 24.20 -7.78
CA ALA A 37 -2.15 23.85 -8.54
C ALA A 37 -2.56 24.93 -9.56
N TYR A 38 -2.19 26.18 -9.33
CA TYR A 38 -2.48 27.33 -10.18
C TYR A 38 -1.40 27.57 -11.25
N GLY A 39 -0.31 26.79 -11.22
CA GLY A 39 0.80 26.87 -12.17
C GLY A 39 1.86 27.91 -11.80
N ILE A 40 1.81 28.46 -10.58
CA ILE A 40 2.79 29.39 -10.03
C ILE A 40 4.03 28.61 -9.60
N ASP A 41 5.20 29.11 -9.98
CA ASP A 41 6.48 28.50 -9.62
C ASP A 41 6.76 28.66 -8.10
N ILE A 42 7.12 27.55 -7.46
CA ILE A 42 7.48 27.49 -6.04
C ILE A 42 9.01 27.41 -5.94
N SER A 43 9.64 28.33 -5.23
CA SER A 43 11.10 28.43 -5.09
C SER A 43 11.62 28.12 -3.69
N GLU A 44 10.74 27.98 -2.70
CA GLU A 44 11.08 27.81 -1.28
C GLU A 44 10.11 26.87 -0.57
N GLY A 45 10.51 26.36 0.60
CA GLY A 45 9.73 25.43 1.42
C GLY A 45 10.33 24.03 1.46
N PHE A 46 9.51 23.06 1.83
CA PHE A 46 9.89 21.66 1.96
C PHE A 46 8.91 20.77 1.21
N ILE A 47 9.44 19.83 0.44
CA ILE A 47 8.66 18.89 -0.35
C ILE A 47 8.94 17.45 0.06
N ILE A 48 7.88 16.67 0.12
CA ILE A 48 7.93 15.22 0.24
C ILE A 48 7.37 14.70 -1.09
N THR A 49 8.08 13.82 -1.79
CA THR A 49 7.64 13.28 -3.09
C THR A 49 7.07 11.86 -3.01
N PHE A 50 7.14 11.25 -1.83
CA PHE A 50 6.68 9.89 -1.54
C PHE A 50 6.03 9.77 -0.14
N PRO A 51 4.98 8.94 0.06
CA PRO A 51 4.24 8.17 -0.94
C PRO A 51 3.34 9.06 -1.81
N GLU A 52 2.96 10.21 -1.27
CA GLU A 52 2.25 11.26 -1.99
C GLU A 52 3.08 12.53 -2.00
N CYS A 53 2.90 13.34 -3.04
CA CYS A 53 3.54 14.64 -3.08
C CYS A 53 2.87 15.59 -2.08
N LEU A 54 3.61 15.97 -1.06
CA LEU A 54 3.18 16.89 -0.03
C LEU A 54 4.11 18.11 0.01
N TYR A 55 3.54 19.24 0.37
CA TYR A 55 4.27 20.49 0.50
C TYR A 55 4.10 21.08 1.89
N SER A 56 5.16 21.72 2.36
CA SER A 56 5.16 22.56 3.54
C SER A 56 5.83 23.89 3.20
N TRP A 57 5.24 24.99 3.68
CA TRP A 57 5.85 26.32 3.62
C TRP A 57 7.11 26.43 4.48
N GLN A 58 7.36 25.47 5.39
CA GLN A 58 8.52 25.46 6.26
C GLN A 58 9.77 24.98 5.51
N THR A 59 10.93 25.54 5.82
CA THR A 59 12.22 25.00 5.37
C THR A 59 12.67 23.85 6.28
N ILE A 60 13.69 23.09 5.88
CA ILE A 60 14.30 22.07 6.75
C ILE A 60 14.80 22.68 8.06
N LYS A 61 15.31 23.93 8.03
CA LYS A 61 15.79 24.62 9.24
C LYS A 61 14.64 24.88 10.22
N ASP A 62 13.49 25.32 9.72
CA ASP A 62 12.30 25.57 10.53
C ASP A 62 11.74 24.28 11.14
N ILE A 63 11.73 23.21 10.35
CA ILE A 63 11.31 21.88 10.80
C ILE A 63 12.22 21.37 11.92
N LYS A 64 13.54 21.49 11.76
CA LYS A 64 14.51 21.08 12.79
C LYS A 64 14.37 21.91 14.08
N ALA A 65 14.09 23.20 13.96
CA ALA A 65 13.89 24.07 15.11
C ALA A 65 12.60 23.77 15.87
N GLN A 66 11.53 23.37 15.17
CA GLN A 66 10.20 23.14 15.77
C GLN A 66 9.90 21.67 16.08
N GLY A 67 10.65 20.74 15.49
CA GLY A 67 10.41 19.29 15.59
C GLY A 67 9.12 18.79 14.92
N ILE A 68 8.39 19.66 14.22
CA ILE A 68 7.08 19.40 13.64
C ILE A 68 7.07 19.86 12.19
N ILE A 69 6.60 18.99 11.30
CA ILE A 69 6.33 19.30 9.90
C ILE A 69 4.84 19.65 9.79
N LYS A 70 4.54 20.88 9.35
CA LYS A 70 3.18 21.36 9.03
C LYS A 70 2.93 21.15 7.55
N ILE A 71 2.16 20.13 7.21
CA ILE A 71 1.78 19.85 5.83
C ILE A 71 0.59 20.72 5.45
N ASP A 72 0.72 21.39 4.31
CA ASP A 72 -0.40 22.06 3.66
C ASP A 72 -1.16 21.04 2.80
N ASN A 73 -2.21 20.45 3.37
CA ASN A 73 -3.01 19.43 2.69
C ASN A 73 -3.85 20.00 1.54
N GLU A 74 -4.08 21.32 1.51
CA GLU A 74 -4.88 21.98 0.48
C GLU A 74 -4.01 22.33 -0.74
N MET A 75 -2.71 22.51 -0.53
CA MET A 75 -1.77 22.83 -1.58
C MET A 75 -1.31 21.58 -2.35
N LYS A 76 -1.87 21.41 -3.54
CA LYS A 76 -1.37 20.42 -4.51
C LYS A 76 -0.18 21.00 -5.27
N ILE A 77 0.88 20.21 -5.38
CA ILE A 77 2.08 20.56 -6.13
C ILE A 77 2.26 19.66 -7.35
N LYS A 78 2.98 20.19 -8.34
CA LYS A 78 3.50 19.47 -9.49
C LYS A 78 5.01 19.55 -9.45
N VAL A 79 5.69 18.41 -9.55
CA VAL A 79 7.16 18.35 -9.60
C VAL A 79 7.52 17.88 -10.99
N ILE A 80 7.95 18.83 -11.83
CA ILE A 80 8.20 18.63 -13.24
C ILE A 80 9.69 18.42 -13.43
N ILE A 81 10.08 17.28 -13.98
CA ILE A 81 11.47 16.90 -14.27
C ILE A 81 11.55 16.16 -15.62
N MET A 82 12.71 16.13 -16.26
CA MET A 82 12.92 15.32 -17.47
C MET A 82 12.78 13.83 -17.14
N LYS A 83 12.16 13.05 -18.05
CA LYS A 83 12.00 11.59 -17.88
C LYS A 83 13.32 10.85 -17.65
N SER A 84 14.37 11.34 -18.31
CA SER A 84 15.76 10.94 -18.13
C SER A 84 16.67 12.13 -18.49
N PRO A 85 17.97 12.09 -18.15
CA PRO A 85 18.87 13.25 -18.22
C PRO A 85 19.02 13.88 -19.61
N PHE A 86 18.70 13.12 -20.65
CA PHE A 86 18.81 13.52 -22.04
C PHE A 86 17.46 13.49 -22.77
N ALA A 87 16.36 13.18 -22.07
CA ALA A 87 15.04 13.15 -22.69
C ALA A 87 14.52 14.58 -22.89
N PRO A 88 13.95 14.91 -24.07
CA PRO A 88 13.32 16.21 -24.30
C PRO A 88 11.98 16.34 -23.57
N GLU A 89 11.42 15.22 -23.11
CA GLU A 89 10.11 15.16 -22.46
C GLU A 89 10.22 15.26 -20.93
N THR A 90 9.30 16.03 -20.35
CA THR A 90 9.16 16.13 -18.90
C THR A 90 7.97 15.33 -18.37
N VAL A 91 8.06 14.89 -17.12
CA VAL A 91 6.98 14.25 -16.36
C VAL A 91 6.70 15.01 -15.08
N ASP A 92 5.45 14.97 -14.66
CA ASP A 92 5.04 15.40 -13.33
C ASP A 92 5.02 14.18 -12.40
N ILE A 93 6.04 14.06 -11.55
CA ILE A 93 6.15 12.93 -10.60
C ILE A 93 5.16 13.00 -9.44
N CYS A 94 4.30 14.02 -9.39
CA CYS A 94 3.19 14.10 -8.45
C CYS A 94 1.86 13.66 -9.06
N SER A 95 1.82 13.52 -10.39
CA SER A 95 0.61 13.07 -11.08
C SER A 95 0.43 11.56 -10.94
N LYS A 96 -0.79 11.14 -10.60
CA LYS A 96 -1.17 9.72 -10.66
C LYS A 96 -1.49 9.36 -12.10
N THR A 97 -0.71 8.45 -12.69
CA THR A 97 -1.02 7.89 -14.01
C THR A 97 -2.28 7.04 -13.95
N GLU A 98 -2.94 6.83 -15.10
CA GLU A 98 -4.13 5.96 -15.19
C GLU A 98 -3.84 4.54 -14.67
N LEU A 99 -2.61 4.05 -14.89
CA LEU A 99 -2.15 2.78 -14.38
C LEU A 99 -2.11 2.76 -12.83
N ILE A 100 -1.53 3.78 -12.20
CA ILE A 100 -1.51 3.89 -10.73
C ILE A 100 -2.93 3.91 -10.18
N GLN A 101 -3.83 4.71 -10.77
CA GLN A 101 -5.23 4.79 -10.33
C GLN A 101 -5.95 3.44 -10.46
N LYS A 102 -5.70 2.70 -11.55
CA LYS A 102 -6.24 1.35 -11.73
C LYS A 102 -5.70 0.39 -10.68
N LEU A 103 -4.40 0.40 -10.40
CA LEU A 103 -3.80 -0.47 -9.39
C LEU A 103 -4.30 -0.16 -7.97
N GLU A 104 -4.39 1.11 -7.59
CA GLU A 104 -4.99 1.54 -6.31
C GLU A 104 -6.44 1.05 -6.18
N LYS A 105 -7.24 1.18 -7.24
CA LYS A 105 -8.62 0.69 -7.26
C LYS A 105 -8.70 -0.84 -7.20
N THR A 106 -7.78 -1.54 -7.86
CA THR A 106 -7.68 -3.01 -7.79
C THR A 106 -7.36 -3.46 -6.37
N ILE A 107 -6.39 -2.84 -5.70
CA ILE A 107 -6.06 -3.12 -4.29
C ILE A 107 -7.30 -2.95 -3.41
N LEU A 108 -7.98 -1.80 -3.51
CA LEU A 108 -9.17 -1.53 -2.71
C LEU A 108 -10.29 -2.55 -2.96
N SER A 109 -10.46 -2.97 -4.23
CA SER A 109 -11.44 -3.99 -4.62
C SER A 109 -11.09 -5.37 -4.07
N LEU A 110 -9.81 -5.76 -4.10
CA LEU A 110 -9.33 -7.04 -3.57
C LEU A 110 -9.55 -7.10 -2.05
N GLU A 111 -9.13 -6.05 -1.34
CA GLU A 111 -9.27 -5.92 0.11
C GLU A 111 -10.74 -5.97 0.53
N SER A 112 -11.59 -5.15 -0.10
CA SER A 112 -13.03 -5.09 0.21
C SER A 112 -13.73 -6.44 -0.04
N THR A 113 -13.36 -7.13 -1.12
CA THR A 113 -13.94 -8.43 -1.48
C THR A 113 -13.47 -9.52 -0.50
N ALA A 114 -12.19 -9.52 -0.12
CA ALA A 114 -11.63 -10.45 0.85
C ALA A 114 -12.35 -10.33 2.21
N VAL A 115 -12.51 -9.10 2.71
CA VAL A 115 -13.24 -8.82 3.96
C VAL A 115 -14.69 -9.30 3.89
N LEU A 116 -15.38 -9.12 2.75
CA LEU A 116 -16.74 -9.63 2.57
C LEU A 116 -16.81 -11.17 2.67
N PHE A 117 -15.84 -11.89 2.11
CA PHE A 117 -15.76 -13.34 2.26
C PHE A 117 -15.46 -13.77 3.69
N GLU A 118 -14.62 -13.02 4.43
CA GLU A 118 -14.37 -13.28 5.85
C GLU A 118 -15.66 -13.15 6.69
N TRP A 119 -16.50 -12.15 6.41
CA TRP A 119 -17.82 -12.02 7.06
C TRP A 119 -18.74 -13.20 6.75
N ILE A 120 -18.78 -13.66 5.49
CA ILE A 120 -19.56 -14.85 5.11
C ILE A 120 -19.07 -16.08 5.87
N ILE A 121 -17.76 -16.26 6.00
CA ILE A 121 -17.14 -17.35 6.76
C ILE A 121 -17.52 -17.27 8.23
N LEU A 122 -17.46 -16.08 8.84
CA LEU A 122 -17.78 -15.86 10.25
C LEU A 122 -19.24 -16.17 10.56
N ILE A 123 -20.16 -15.72 9.69
CA ILE A 123 -21.59 -16.05 9.79
C ILE A 123 -21.79 -17.57 9.67
N ALA A 124 -21.16 -18.22 8.69
CA ALA A 124 -21.27 -19.65 8.49
C ALA A 124 -20.75 -20.45 9.71
N ILE A 125 -19.60 -20.08 10.29
CA ILE A 125 -19.10 -20.69 11.55
C ILE A 125 -20.12 -20.53 12.68
N SER A 126 -20.69 -19.33 12.82
CA SER A 126 -21.70 -19.06 13.86
C SER A 126 -22.93 -19.96 13.71
N THR A 127 -23.40 -20.19 12.48
CA THR A 127 -24.52 -21.10 12.23
C THR A 127 -24.20 -22.57 12.56
N ILE A 128 -22.96 -23.01 12.31
CA ILE A 128 -22.50 -24.36 12.69
C ILE A 128 -22.49 -24.52 14.22
N MET A 129 -21.98 -23.51 14.94
CA MET A 129 -21.93 -23.50 16.40
C MET A 129 -23.33 -23.60 17.02
N CYS A 130 -24.34 -22.98 16.40
CA CYS A 130 -25.75 -23.12 16.79
C CYS A 130 -26.37 -24.50 16.46
N GLY A 131 -25.60 -25.43 15.89
CA GLY A 131 -26.04 -26.80 15.62
C GLY A 131 -26.90 -26.94 14.36
N LEU A 132 -26.95 -25.93 13.49
CA LEU A 132 -27.58 -26.03 12.19
C LEU A 132 -26.69 -26.88 11.26
N PHE A 133 -27.30 -27.62 10.31
CA PHE A 133 -26.62 -28.41 9.28
C PHE A 133 -25.73 -29.59 9.74
N LYS A 134 -26.10 -30.28 10.82
CA LYS A 134 -25.34 -31.45 11.35
C LYS A 134 -25.04 -32.56 10.33
N ASN A 135 -25.86 -32.71 9.28
CA ASN A 135 -25.66 -33.77 8.29
C ASN A 135 -24.74 -33.37 7.12
N TRP A 136 -24.31 -32.12 7.06
CA TRP A 136 -23.50 -31.58 5.96
C TRP A 136 -22.05 -31.42 6.39
N ASN A 137 -21.11 -31.63 5.46
CA ASN A 137 -19.70 -31.39 5.70
C ASN A 137 -19.36 -29.92 5.43
N ILE A 138 -19.90 -29.01 6.25
CA ILE A 138 -19.65 -27.56 6.11
C ILE A 138 -18.17 -27.19 6.19
N PRO A 139 -17.32 -27.81 7.03
CA PRO A 139 -15.88 -27.53 7.02
C PRO A 139 -15.24 -27.65 5.62
N ARG A 140 -15.74 -28.57 4.77
CA ARG A 140 -15.28 -28.70 3.39
C ARG A 140 -15.63 -27.48 2.54
N ILE A 141 -16.83 -26.93 2.71
CA ILE A 141 -17.27 -25.74 1.99
C ILE A 141 -16.47 -24.53 2.48
N LEU A 142 -16.31 -24.39 3.79
CA LEU A 142 -15.54 -23.30 4.40
C LEU A 142 -14.08 -23.30 4.00
N SER A 143 -13.43 -24.46 3.89
CA SER A 143 -12.03 -24.52 3.41
C SER A 143 -11.88 -24.01 1.97
N PHE A 144 -12.86 -24.26 1.09
CA PHE A 144 -12.86 -23.72 -0.27
C PHE A 144 -13.12 -22.21 -0.28
N VAL A 145 -14.13 -21.76 0.45
CA VAL A 145 -14.48 -20.32 0.53
C VAL A 145 -13.36 -19.50 1.15
N ALA A 146 -12.67 -20.03 2.17
CA ALA A 146 -11.53 -19.37 2.80
C ALA A 146 -10.26 -19.33 1.94
N GLY A 147 -10.17 -20.15 0.89
CA GLY A 147 -9.11 -20.02 -0.11
C GLY A 147 -9.21 -18.72 -0.92
N ILE A 148 -10.41 -18.15 -1.05
CA ILE A 148 -10.65 -16.91 -1.80
C ILE A 148 -9.96 -15.71 -1.14
N PRO A 149 -10.24 -15.33 0.13
CA PRO A 149 -9.55 -14.20 0.76
C PRO A 149 -8.03 -14.41 0.82
N LEU A 150 -7.56 -15.64 1.03
CA LEU A 150 -6.12 -15.97 0.99
C LEU A 150 -5.48 -15.59 -0.36
N THR A 151 -6.09 -15.98 -1.47
CA THR A 151 -5.58 -15.65 -2.81
C THR A 151 -5.68 -14.16 -3.10
N MET A 152 -6.75 -13.49 -2.67
CA MET A 152 -6.91 -12.04 -2.83
C MET A 152 -5.82 -11.25 -2.09
N PHE A 153 -5.57 -11.54 -0.81
CA PHE A 153 -4.49 -10.87 -0.05
C PHE A 153 -3.10 -11.17 -0.61
N THR A 154 -2.88 -12.36 -1.16
CA THR A 154 -1.61 -12.70 -1.80
C THR A 154 -1.40 -11.87 -3.07
N ILE A 155 -2.43 -11.71 -3.90
CA ILE A 155 -2.38 -10.85 -5.09
C ILE A 155 -2.18 -9.38 -4.67
N GLU A 156 -2.90 -8.92 -3.65
CA GLU A 156 -2.75 -7.57 -3.10
C GLU A 156 -1.31 -7.28 -2.66
N LEU A 157 -0.68 -8.23 -1.95
CA LEU A 157 0.72 -8.13 -1.52
C LEU A 157 1.66 -7.91 -2.70
N VAL A 158 1.50 -8.72 -3.77
CA VAL A 158 2.33 -8.62 -4.98
C VAL A 158 2.13 -7.28 -5.67
N ILE A 159 0.90 -6.79 -5.78
CA ILE A 159 0.60 -5.50 -6.40
C ILE A 159 1.19 -4.35 -5.58
N LYS A 160 1.04 -4.35 -4.25
CA LYS A 160 1.63 -3.31 -3.40
C LYS A 160 3.16 -3.30 -3.47
N LEU A 161 3.80 -4.47 -3.43
CA LEU A 161 5.25 -4.59 -3.64
C LEU A 161 5.68 -3.99 -4.98
N TYR A 162 4.94 -4.32 -6.04
CA TYR A 162 5.22 -3.77 -7.36
C TYR A 162 5.08 -2.24 -7.40
N MET A 163 4.04 -1.69 -6.76
CA MET A 163 3.83 -0.24 -6.68
C MET A 163 4.90 0.48 -5.88
N ASP A 164 5.33 -0.08 -4.74
CA ASP A 164 6.38 0.52 -3.89
C ASP A 164 7.73 0.52 -4.60
N ILE A 165 8.13 -0.63 -5.19
CA ILE A 165 9.43 -0.78 -5.85
C ILE A 165 9.53 0.07 -7.13
N ASN A 166 8.42 0.19 -7.87
CA ASN A 166 8.40 0.89 -9.17
C ASN A 166 7.72 2.25 -9.09
N HIS A 167 7.64 2.85 -7.90
CA HIS A 167 6.89 4.07 -7.63
C HIS A 167 7.13 5.19 -8.66
N TYR A 168 8.39 5.58 -8.87
CA TYR A 168 8.75 6.64 -9.80
C TYR A 168 8.64 6.22 -11.26
N GLN A 169 8.87 4.94 -11.57
CA GLN A 169 8.71 4.42 -12.92
C GLN A 169 7.24 4.43 -13.37
N LEU A 170 6.33 4.08 -12.46
CA LEU A 170 4.88 4.17 -12.69
C LEU A 170 4.40 5.62 -12.90
N ARG A 171 5.20 6.62 -12.49
CA ARG A 171 4.98 8.05 -12.74
C ARG A 171 5.76 8.59 -13.94
N GLY A 172 6.40 7.71 -14.72
CA GLY A 172 7.00 8.03 -16.01
C GLY A 172 8.50 8.33 -15.99
N ILE A 173 9.19 8.11 -14.87
CA ILE A 173 10.66 8.10 -14.84
C ILE A 173 11.16 6.83 -15.51
N GLU A 174 12.20 6.94 -16.34
CA GLU A 174 12.63 5.83 -17.21
C GLU A 174 13.17 4.63 -16.42
N ASN A 175 13.99 4.87 -15.39
CA ASN A 175 14.58 3.81 -14.57
C ASN A 175 14.97 4.31 -13.17
N ASN A 176 15.43 3.40 -12.31
CA ASN A 176 15.83 3.71 -10.94
C ASN A 176 17.17 4.48 -10.84
N ASP A 177 18.04 4.39 -11.85
CA ASP A 177 19.28 5.15 -11.87
C ASP A 177 19.00 6.65 -12.01
N VAL A 178 17.97 7.01 -12.78
CA VAL A 178 17.48 8.38 -12.91
C VAL A 178 16.90 8.91 -11.60
N VAL A 179 16.22 8.07 -10.82
CA VAL A 179 15.71 8.44 -9.48
C VAL A 179 16.86 8.86 -8.55
N ASN A 180 17.92 8.05 -8.53
CA ASN A 180 19.12 8.34 -7.71
C ASN A 180 19.85 9.59 -8.21
N LEU A 181 19.93 9.77 -9.53
CA LEU A 181 20.58 10.93 -10.15
C LEU A 181 19.88 12.25 -9.83
N TYR A 182 18.56 12.23 -9.66
CA TYR A 182 17.76 13.39 -9.27
C TYR A 182 17.65 13.59 -7.76
N GLU A 183 18.34 12.76 -6.97
CA GLU A 183 18.28 12.78 -5.50
C GLU A 183 16.83 12.67 -4.98
N LEU A 184 15.99 11.94 -5.72
CA LEU A 184 14.63 11.64 -5.30
C LEU A 184 14.69 10.58 -4.18
N TYR A 185 13.87 10.78 -3.16
CA TYR A 185 13.79 9.86 -2.03
C TYR A 185 13.31 8.49 -2.52
N ASN A 186 14.20 7.51 -2.62
CA ASN A 186 13.82 6.16 -2.99
C ASN A 186 13.15 5.48 -1.79
N PRO A 187 11.84 5.20 -1.85
CA PRO A 187 11.14 4.61 -0.74
C PRO A 187 11.65 3.20 -0.44
N ARG A 188 11.92 2.94 0.84
CA ARG A 188 11.83 1.57 1.33
C ARG A 188 10.37 1.16 1.35
N ILE A 189 10.12 -0.13 1.12
CA ILE A 189 8.82 -0.81 1.22
C ILE A 189 8.05 -0.30 2.43
N ASP A 190 6.75 0.01 2.29
CA ASP A 190 5.90 0.41 3.42
C ASP A 190 5.70 -0.77 4.37
N PHE A 191 6.61 -0.87 5.33
CA PHE A 191 6.75 -2.04 6.19
C PHE A 191 5.49 -2.30 7.03
N LEU A 192 4.81 -1.25 7.50
CA LEU A 192 3.63 -1.42 8.37
C LEU A 192 2.43 -1.94 7.58
N ASN A 193 2.16 -1.35 6.41
CA ASN A 193 1.07 -1.82 5.55
C ASN A 193 1.34 -3.24 5.03
N MET A 194 2.60 -3.54 4.69
CA MET A 194 3.02 -4.88 4.27
C MET A 194 2.91 -5.91 5.38
N LEU A 195 3.26 -5.55 6.62
CA LEU A 195 3.11 -6.42 7.77
C LEU A 195 1.63 -6.79 7.99
N GLY A 196 0.72 -5.81 7.86
CA GLY A 196 -0.72 -6.03 7.94
C GLY A 196 -1.21 -7.10 6.96
N ILE A 197 -0.81 -7.01 5.69
CA ILE A 197 -1.20 -7.99 4.66
C ILE A 197 -0.59 -9.37 4.94
N CYS A 198 0.68 -9.42 5.33
CA CYS A 198 1.33 -10.68 5.70
C CYS A 198 0.63 -11.38 6.87
N VAL A 199 0.17 -10.62 7.87
CA VAL A 199 -0.63 -11.14 8.99
C VAL A 199 -1.97 -11.68 8.48
N SER A 200 -2.69 -10.96 7.61
CA SER A 200 -3.95 -11.42 7.02
C SER A 200 -3.77 -12.72 6.23
N ILE A 201 -2.72 -12.83 5.42
CA ILE A 201 -2.35 -14.06 4.69
C ILE A 201 -2.10 -15.21 5.67
N LEU A 202 -1.34 -14.98 6.74
CA LEU A 202 -1.03 -15.99 7.74
C LEU A 202 -2.31 -16.48 8.45
N CYS A 203 -3.17 -15.56 8.87
CA CYS A 203 -4.47 -15.86 9.48
C CYS A 203 -5.36 -16.71 8.55
N CYS A 204 -5.49 -16.30 7.29
CA CYS A 204 -6.25 -17.06 6.28
C CYS A 204 -5.66 -18.46 6.06
N THR A 205 -4.32 -18.57 6.00
CA THR A 205 -3.62 -19.85 5.82
C THR A 205 -3.89 -20.80 6.99
N ILE A 206 -3.74 -20.32 8.23
CA ILE A 206 -4.01 -21.09 9.45
C ILE A 206 -5.48 -21.55 9.46
N PHE A 207 -6.41 -20.67 9.09
CA PHE A 207 -7.82 -20.99 9.04
C PHE A 207 -8.13 -22.08 8.00
N VAL A 208 -7.61 -21.96 6.77
CA VAL A 208 -7.78 -22.97 5.70
C VAL A 208 -7.25 -24.32 6.16
N VAL A 209 -6.05 -24.38 6.73
CA VAL A 209 -5.46 -25.62 7.26
C VAL A 209 -6.34 -26.23 8.36
N SER A 210 -6.82 -25.39 9.28
CA SER A 210 -7.72 -25.83 10.37
C SER A 210 -9.02 -26.42 9.81
N MET A 211 -9.63 -25.78 8.80
CA MET A 211 -10.85 -26.28 8.16
C MET A 211 -10.63 -27.56 7.37
N VAL A 212 -9.46 -27.74 6.74
CA VAL A 212 -9.09 -29.00 6.08
C VAL A 212 -8.97 -30.14 7.10
N ILE A 213 -8.37 -29.88 8.27
CA ILE A 213 -8.29 -30.86 9.36
C ILE A 213 -9.69 -31.19 9.90
N ALA A 214 -10.51 -30.17 10.17
CA ALA A 214 -11.90 -30.33 10.63
C ALA A 214 -12.77 -31.09 9.61
N THR A 215 -12.52 -30.90 8.31
CA THR A 215 -13.19 -31.66 7.24
C THR A 215 -12.91 -33.15 7.34
N LYS A 216 -11.65 -33.52 7.61
CA LYS A 216 -11.26 -34.93 7.78
C LYS A 216 -11.93 -35.53 9.03
N GLN A 217 -11.92 -34.81 10.15
CA GLN A 217 -12.58 -35.24 11.39
C GLN A 217 -14.08 -35.43 11.19
N ARG A 218 -14.76 -34.44 10.59
CA ARG A 218 -16.21 -34.48 10.36
C ARG A 218 -16.62 -35.61 9.42
N ARG A 219 -15.82 -35.92 8.40
CA ARG A 219 -16.06 -37.07 7.52
C ARG A 219 -16.05 -38.38 8.30
N ASN A 220 -15.11 -38.56 9.22
CA ASN A 220 -15.02 -39.76 10.05
C ASN A 220 -16.23 -39.88 11.00
N GLU A 221 -16.66 -38.79 11.64
CA GLU A 221 -17.86 -38.77 12.50
C GLU A 221 -19.14 -39.13 11.74
N ILE A 222 -19.33 -38.59 10.54
CA ILE A 222 -20.50 -38.90 9.71
C ILE A 222 -20.53 -40.38 9.33
N ILE A 223 -19.37 -40.98 9.03
CA ILE A 223 -19.26 -42.41 8.72
C ILE A 223 -19.60 -43.25 9.96
N LEU A 224 -19.01 -42.94 11.12
CA LEU A 224 -19.26 -43.65 12.38
C LEU A 224 -20.73 -43.57 12.81
N ASN A 225 -21.36 -42.40 12.69
CA ASN A 225 -22.78 -42.23 13.02
C ASN A 225 -23.72 -43.01 12.09
N LYS A 226 -23.32 -43.28 10.84
CA LYS A 226 -24.08 -44.14 9.94
C LYS A 226 -23.96 -45.61 10.32
N VAL A 227 -22.76 -46.07 10.70
CA VAL A 227 -22.53 -47.45 11.16
C VAL A 227 -23.28 -47.74 12.46
N ASN A 228 -23.26 -46.81 13.42
CA ASN A 228 -23.96 -47.00 14.69
C ASN A 228 -25.49 -46.95 14.59
N LYS A 229 -26.06 -46.41 13.51
CA LYS A 229 -27.52 -46.40 13.26
C LYS A 229 -28.01 -47.64 12.50
N SER A 230 -27.12 -48.44 11.92
CA SER A 230 -27.47 -49.66 11.18
C SER A 230 -27.41 -50.94 12.01
N ASN A 231 -26.93 -50.85 13.25
CA ASN A 231 -26.99 -51.91 14.27
C ASN A 231 -28.08 -51.59 15.29
#